data_AF-A0A915A1W0-F1
#
_entry.id   AF-A0A915A1W0-F1
#
_cell.length_a   1.000
_cell.length_b   1.000
_cell.length_c   1.000
_cell.angle_alpha   90.00
_cell.angle_beta   90.00
_cell.angle_gamma   90.00
#
_symmetry.space_group_name_H-M   'P 1'
#
loop_
_entity.id
_entity.type
_entity.pdbx_description
1 polymer ?
#
loop_
_entity_poly.entity_id
_entity_poly.type
_entity_poly.pdbx_seq_one_letter_code
_entity_poly.pdbx_strand_id
1 'polypeptide(L)'
;MSHIFKHVEKLQKFARRNGPLLVSSYTLCFYLGYMSHVVPLIADPYDRWLNAIVVSALLVMTEWCYFVAALAPLPSPSREYYLDALTTLKTGCCRERLNELCKRHIESSDLQVKQLHENGNVRYCETCQCIRPGMPLSTSAPFAVFL
;
A
#
# COMPACT_ATOMS: atom_id res chain seq x y z
N MET A 1 -29.69 -9.72 5.47
CA MET A 1 -28.35 -9.12 5.69
C MET A 1 -27.18 -9.91 5.09
N SER A 2 -27.16 -11.26 5.09
CA SER A 2 -25.98 -12.01 4.59
C SER A 2 -25.74 -11.93 3.07
N HIS A 3 -26.77 -11.68 2.25
CA HIS A 3 -26.64 -11.55 0.79
C HIS A 3 -25.93 -10.25 0.37
N ILE A 4 -26.22 -9.15 1.07
CA ILE A 4 -25.59 -7.84 0.81
C ILE A 4 -24.09 -7.91 1.13
N PHE A 5 -23.74 -8.56 2.24
CA PHE A 5 -22.34 -8.73 2.64
C PHE A 5 -21.52 -9.51 1.62
N LYS A 6 -22.07 -10.59 1.05
CA LYS A 6 -21.44 -11.37 -0.02
C LYS A 6 -21.26 -10.55 -1.31
N HIS A 7 -22.18 -9.65 -1.64
CA HIS A 7 -22.04 -8.77 -2.80
C HIS A 7 -20.95 -7.71 -2.61
N VAL A 8 -20.89 -7.09 -1.42
CA VAL A 8 -19.86 -6.10 -1.08
C VAL A 8 -18.47 -6.73 -1.14
N GLU A 9 -18.29 -7.94 -0.60
CA GLU A 9 -17.01 -8.63 -0.62
C GLU A 9 -16.54 -8.97 -2.05
N LYS A 10 -17.47 -9.41 -2.92
CA LYS A 10 -17.18 -9.65 -4.35
C LYS A 10 -16.77 -8.38 -5.06
N LEU A 11 -17.47 -7.28 -4.81
CA LEU A 11 -17.15 -5.95 -5.36
C LEU A 11 -15.78 -5.46 -4.89
N GLN A 12 -15.45 -5.63 -3.61
CA GLN A 12 -14.12 -5.26 -3.10
C GLN A 12 -13.00 -6.11 -3.72
N LYS A 13 -13.19 -7.42 -3.87
CA LYS A 13 -12.22 -8.30 -4.55
C LYS A 13 -12.03 -7.91 -6.01
N PHE A 14 -13.12 -7.62 -6.70
CA PHE A 14 -13.08 -7.15 -8.09
C PHE A 14 -12.36 -5.80 -8.20
N ALA A 15 -12.72 -4.83 -7.35
CA ALA A 15 -12.12 -3.49 -7.34
C ALA A 15 -10.63 -3.53 -7.00
N ARG A 16 -10.19 -4.37 -6.06
CA ARG A 16 -8.75 -4.54 -5.77
C ARG A 16 -7.98 -5.14 -6.93
N ARG A 17 -8.58 -6.12 -7.62
CA ARG A 17 -7.92 -6.82 -8.73
C ARG A 17 -7.87 -5.99 -10.01
N ASN A 18 -8.96 -5.30 -10.32
CA ASN A 18 -9.15 -4.61 -11.60
C ASN A 18 -9.09 -3.09 -11.49
N GLY A 19 -9.06 -2.53 -10.28
CA GLY A 19 -8.95 -1.08 -10.04
C GLY A 19 -7.81 -0.44 -10.82
N PRO A 20 -6.59 -1.01 -10.78
CA PRO A 20 -5.48 -0.48 -11.57
C PRO A 20 -5.76 -0.43 -13.08
N LEU A 21 -6.37 -1.48 -13.62
CA LEU A 21 -6.74 -1.54 -15.03
C LEU A 21 -7.84 -0.53 -15.38
N LEU A 22 -8.81 -0.31 -14.49
CA LEU A 22 -9.88 0.66 -14.71
C LEU A 22 -9.33 2.09 -14.76
N VAL A 23 -8.44 2.46 -13.84
CA VAL A 23 -7.81 3.78 -13.83
C VAL A 23 -6.96 3.98 -15.10
N SER A 24 -6.12 3.00 -15.45
CA SER A 24 -5.30 3.01 -16.67
C SER A 24 -6.14 3.10 -17.96
N SER A 25 -7.29 2.42 -18.00
CA SER A 25 -8.20 2.51 -19.15
C SER A 25 -8.83 3.89 -19.28
N TYR A 26 -9.16 4.54 -18.15
CA TYR A 26 -9.75 5.86 -18.12
C TYR A 26 -8.74 6.94 -18.57
N THR A 27 -7.52 6.91 -18.05
CA THR A 27 -6.43 7.82 -18.45
C THR A 27 -6.08 7.66 -19.92
N LEU A 28 -6.05 6.43 -20.43
CA LEU A 28 -5.82 6.17 -21.85
C LEU A 28 -6.94 6.75 -22.72
N CYS A 29 -8.21 6.58 -22.33
CA CYS A 29 -9.34 7.19 -23.05
C CYS A 29 -9.23 8.72 -23.09
N PHE A 30 -8.83 9.35 -21.98
CA PHE A 30 -8.62 10.79 -21.94
C PHE A 30 -7.48 11.23 -22.88
N TYR A 31 -6.37 10.49 -22.88
CA TYR A 31 -5.27 10.73 -23.80
C TYR A 31 -5.69 10.61 -25.27
N LEU A 32 -6.44 9.55 -25.63
CA LEU A 32 -6.94 9.39 -26.99
C LEU A 32 -7.84 10.56 -27.39
N GLY A 33 -8.73 11.00 -26.50
CA GLY A 33 -9.57 12.18 -26.71
C GLY A 33 -8.76 13.47 -26.89
N TYR A 34 -7.70 13.65 -26.10
CA TYR A 34 -6.79 14.79 -26.24
C TYR A 34 -6.08 14.77 -27.61
N MET A 35 -5.55 13.62 -28.03
CA MET A 35 -4.85 13.48 -29.30
C MET A 35 -5.77 13.62 -30.51
N SER A 36 -7.04 13.18 -30.41
CA SER A 36 -8.01 13.26 -31.52
C SER A 36 -8.75 14.59 -31.60
N HIS A 37 -8.98 15.28 -30.48
CA HIS A 37 -9.82 16.49 -30.45
C HIS A 37 -9.07 17.77 -30.12
N VAL A 38 -7.97 17.72 -29.34
CA VAL A 38 -7.27 18.93 -28.89
C VAL A 38 -6.05 19.20 -29.75
N VAL A 39 -5.17 18.22 -29.92
CA VAL A 39 -3.93 18.37 -30.70
C VAL A 39 -4.18 18.88 -32.13
N PRO A 40 -5.20 18.41 -32.87
CA PRO A 40 -5.46 18.90 -34.22
C PRO A 40 -5.89 20.37 -34.29
N LEU A 41 -6.42 20.93 -33.19
CA LEU A 41 -6.87 22.34 -33.12
C LEU A 41 -5.70 23.31 -32.91
N ILE A 42 -4.52 22.82 -32.56
CA ILE A 42 -3.33 23.66 -32.38
C ILE A 42 -2.86 24.12 -33.77
N ALA A 43 -2.93 25.42 -34.02
CA ALA A 43 -2.63 26.01 -35.32
C ALA A 43 -1.14 25.92 -35.68
N ASP A 44 -0.26 26.19 -34.70
CA ASP A 44 1.19 26.14 -34.89
C ASP A 44 1.68 24.67 -34.94
N PRO A 45 2.40 24.27 -36.01
CA PRO A 45 2.84 22.89 -36.17
C PRO A 45 3.91 22.48 -35.15
N TYR A 46 4.76 23.40 -34.70
CA TYR A 46 5.78 23.12 -33.70
C TYR A 46 5.13 22.89 -32.33
N ASP A 47 4.22 23.77 -31.92
CA ASP A 47 3.46 23.61 -30.67
C ASP A 47 2.62 22.34 -30.69
N ARG A 48 2.05 21.98 -31.85
CA ARG A 48 1.30 20.73 -32.01
C ARG A 48 2.16 19.51 -31.70
N TRP A 49 3.36 19.44 -32.30
CA TRP A 49 4.30 18.34 -32.05
C TRP A 49 4.77 18.31 -30.60
N LEU A 50 5.09 19.47 -30.04
CA LEU A 50 5.56 19.58 -28.66
C LEU A 50 4.47 19.12 -27.67
N ASN A 51 3.23 19.56 -27.86
CA ASN A 51 2.10 19.13 -27.04
C ASN A 51 1.84 17.62 -27.14
N ALA A 52 1.88 17.07 -28.35
CA ALA A 52 1.76 15.62 -28.54
C ALA A 52 2.84 14.85 -27.77
N ILE A 53 4.12 15.24 -27.93
CA ILE A 53 5.25 14.55 -27.29
C ILE A 53 5.21 14.70 -25.76
N VAL A 54 5.00 15.91 -25.25
CA VAL A 54 5.01 16.19 -23.81
C VAL A 54 3.88 15.44 -23.11
N VAL A 55 2.66 15.48 -23.66
CA VAL A 55 1.52 14.78 -23.06
C VAL A 55 1.68 13.27 -23.12
N SER A 56 2.22 12.71 -24.22
CA SER A 56 2.55 11.28 -24.28
C SER A 56 3.59 10.89 -23.23
N ALA A 57 4.64 11.68 -23.05
CA ALA A 57 5.66 11.41 -22.03
C ALA A 57 5.09 11.47 -20.61
N LEU A 58 4.25 12.46 -20.31
CA LEU A 58 3.57 12.57 -19.02
C LEU A 58 2.63 11.39 -18.76
N LEU A 59 1.91 10.91 -19.77
CA LEU A 59 1.07 9.73 -19.65
C LEU A 59 1.91 8.50 -19.28
N VAL A 60 3.00 8.24 -20.03
CA VAL A 60 3.88 7.09 -19.76
C VAL A 60 4.43 7.14 -18.33
N MET A 61 4.91 8.30 -17.89
CA MET A 61 5.41 8.48 -16.53
C MET A 61 4.32 8.27 -15.47
N THR A 62 3.11 8.77 -15.72
CA THR A 62 1.98 8.63 -14.80
C THR A 62 1.56 7.17 -14.67
N GLU A 63 1.38 6.47 -15.80
CA GLU A 63 1.05 5.04 -15.82
C GLU A 63 2.13 4.22 -15.12
N TRP A 64 3.41 4.49 -15.41
CA TRP A 64 4.53 3.80 -14.78
C TRP A 64 4.50 3.96 -13.26
N CYS A 65 4.44 5.19 -12.75
CA CYS A 65 4.36 5.48 -11.32
C CYS A 65 3.15 4.80 -10.68
N TYR A 66 2.00 4.83 -11.37
CA TYR A 66 0.78 4.23 -10.89
C TYR A 66 0.88 2.71 -10.77
N PHE A 67 1.40 2.01 -11.79
CA PHE A 67 1.58 0.56 -11.73
C PHE A 67 2.63 0.14 -10.71
N VAL A 68 3.72 0.90 -10.58
CA VAL A 68 4.71 0.66 -9.52
C VAL A 68 4.05 0.79 -8.16
N ALA A 69 3.29 1.86 -7.89
CA ALA A 69 2.60 2.04 -6.61
C ALA A 69 1.53 0.96 -6.34
N ALA A 70 0.79 0.55 -7.37
CA ALA A 70 -0.29 -0.43 -7.23
C ALA A 70 0.22 -1.87 -7.07
N LEU A 71 1.36 -2.22 -7.68
CA LEU A 71 1.90 -3.57 -7.70
C LEU A 71 3.09 -3.77 -6.76
N ALA A 72 3.70 -2.70 -6.24
CA ALA A 72 4.78 -2.80 -5.28
C ALA A 72 4.27 -3.53 -4.01
N PRO A 73 4.91 -4.65 -3.62
CA PRO A 73 4.55 -5.32 -2.39
C PRO A 73 4.88 -4.40 -1.22
N LEU A 74 3.95 -4.28 -0.28
CA LEU A 74 4.21 -3.61 0.99
C LEU A 74 5.35 -4.36 1.70
N PRO A 75 6.35 -3.64 2.24
CA PRO A 75 7.43 -4.28 2.96
C PRO A 75 6.87 -5.06 4.15
N SER A 76 7.14 -6.36 4.21
CA SER A 76 6.81 -7.19 5.36
C SER A 76 7.79 -6.93 6.50
N PRO A 77 7.37 -7.05 7.77
CA PRO A 77 8.29 -6.96 8.89
C PRO A 77 9.40 -8.02 8.78
N SER A 78 10.58 -7.75 9.34
CA SER A 78 11.66 -8.75 9.39
C SER A 78 11.23 -9.95 10.23
N ARG A 79 11.87 -11.11 10.01
CA ARG A 79 11.55 -12.36 10.73
C ARG A 79 11.65 -12.23 12.26
N GLU A 80 12.47 -11.30 12.73
CA GLU A 80 12.70 -11.05 14.17
C GLU A 80 11.44 -10.52 14.88
N TYR A 81 10.57 -9.82 14.16
CA TYR A 81 9.28 -9.34 14.69
C TYR A 81 8.21 -10.43 14.77
N TYR A 82 8.44 -11.62 14.21
CA TYR A 82 7.51 -12.74 14.31
C TYR A 82 7.76 -13.53 15.60
N LEU A 83 6.67 -13.85 16.30
CA LEU A 83 6.74 -14.76 17.43
C LEU A 83 6.45 -16.19 16.95
N ASP A 84 7.01 -17.16 17.65
CA ASP A 84 6.73 -18.56 17.37
C ASP A 84 5.24 -18.87 17.59
N ALA A 85 4.63 -19.49 16.58
CA ALA A 85 3.20 -19.76 16.49
C ALA A 85 2.71 -20.65 17.64
N LEU A 86 3.57 -21.58 18.10
CA LEU A 86 3.25 -22.50 19.19
C LEU A 86 3.21 -21.79 20.54
N THR A 87 4.06 -20.79 20.76
CA THR A 87 4.11 -20.03 22.00
C THR A 87 2.97 -19.03 22.09
N THR A 88 2.62 -18.39 20.96
CA THR A 88 1.52 -17.44 20.88
C THR A 88 0.15 -18.09 21.01
N LEU A 89 -0.06 -19.29 20.43
CA LEU A 89 -1.32 -20.02 20.56
C LEU A 89 -1.61 -20.45 22.02
N LYS A 90 -0.57 -20.88 22.76
CA LYS A 90 -0.68 -21.27 24.17
C LYS A 90 -0.90 -20.07 25.11
N THR A 91 -0.37 -18.90 24.75
CA THR A 91 -0.37 -17.70 25.60
C THR A 91 -1.52 -16.74 25.26
N GLY A 92 -2.07 -16.84 24.05
CA GLY A 92 -3.11 -15.94 23.52
C GLY A 92 -4.46 -15.97 24.24
N CYS A 93 -4.70 -16.95 25.13
CA CYS A 93 -5.89 -16.94 25.99
C CYS A 93 -5.90 -15.80 27.03
N CYS A 94 -4.75 -15.16 27.31
CA CYS A 94 -4.67 -14.05 28.25
C CYS A 94 -3.88 -12.86 27.65
N ARG A 95 -4.58 -11.73 27.44
CA ARG A 95 -4.00 -10.51 26.86
C ARG A 95 -2.81 -9.96 27.63
N GLU A 96 -2.83 -10.05 28.95
CA GLU A 96 -1.73 -9.57 29.81
C GLU A 96 -0.47 -10.41 29.62
N ARG A 97 -0.60 -11.75 29.61
CA ARG A 97 0.51 -12.67 29.36
C ARG A 97 1.08 -12.52 27.96
N LEU A 98 0.24 -12.23 26.97
CA LEU A 98 0.68 -11.96 25.60
C LEU A 98 1.54 -10.68 25.53
N ASN A 99 1.14 -9.63 26.26
CA ASN A 99 1.91 -8.38 26.33
C ASN A 99 3.26 -8.57 27.01
N GLU A 100 3.32 -9.33 28.09
CA GLU A 100 4.58 -9.70 28.76
C GLU A 100 5.49 -10.55 27.86
N LEU A 101 4.92 -11.50 27.10
CA LEU A 101 5.67 -12.28 26.13
C LEU A 101 6.26 -11.38 25.04
N CYS A 102 5.47 -10.44 24.52
CA CYS A 102 5.94 -9.48 23.53
C CYS A 102 7.06 -8.59 24.08
N LYS A 103 6.93 -8.08 25.31
CA LYS A 103 7.99 -7.27 25.96
C LYS A 103 9.28 -8.05 26.13
N ARG A 104 9.21 -9.29 26.63
CA ARG A 104 10.38 -10.17 26.76
C ARG A 104 11.05 -10.45 25.41
N HIS A 105 10.26 -10.67 24.36
CA HIS A 105 10.78 -10.90 23.01
C HIS A 105 11.45 -9.66 22.42
N ILE A 106 10.93 -8.47 22.71
CA ILE A 106 11.53 -7.18 22.33
C ILE A 106 12.88 -7.01 23.02
N GLU A 107 12.95 -7.26 24.33
CA GLU A 107 14.18 -7.15 25.12
C GLU A 107 15.22 -8.19 24.70
N SER A 108 14.83 -9.45 24.47
CA SER A 108 15.75 -10.52 24.10
C SER A 108 16.33 -10.38 22.70
N SER A 109 15.58 -9.75 21.79
CA SER A 109 15.92 -9.64 20.37
C SER A 109 16.36 -8.22 19.99
N ASP A 110 16.52 -7.33 20.98
CA ASP A 110 16.86 -5.90 20.83
C ASP A 110 16.03 -5.17 19.74
N LEU A 111 14.71 -5.43 19.74
CA LEU A 111 13.81 -4.91 18.70
C LEU A 111 13.47 -3.45 18.95
N GLN A 112 13.69 -2.59 17.95
CA GLN A 112 13.23 -1.21 18.01
C GLN A 112 11.71 -1.13 17.76
N VAL A 113 10.94 -0.97 18.84
CA VAL A 113 9.50 -0.73 18.78
C VAL A 113 9.19 0.69 19.25
N LYS A 114 8.97 1.61 18.30
CA LYS A 114 8.73 3.03 18.59
C LYS A 114 7.27 3.40 18.89
N GLN A 115 6.32 2.54 18.54
CA GLN A 115 4.88 2.81 18.71
C GLN A 115 4.19 1.75 19.57
N LEU A 116 3.66 2.21 20.70
CA LEU A 116 2.77 1.43 21.56
C LEU A 116 1.30 1.75 21.23
N HIS A 117 0.38 0.95 21.76
CA HIS A 117 -1.03 1.31 21.83
C HIS A 117 -1.20 2.52 22.75
N GLU A 118 -2.33 3.23 22.65
CA GLU A 118 -2.68 4.34 23.57
C GLU A 118 -2.68 3.89 25.04
N ASN A 119 -2.87 2.58 25.27
CA ASN A 119 -2.91 1.94 26.58
C ASN A 119 -1.51 1.50 27.06
N GLY A 120 -0.44 1.85 26.34
CA GLY A 120 0.94 1.44 26.65
C GLY A 120 1.31 0.00 26.28
N ASN A 121 0.40 -0.75 25.64
CA ASN A 121 0.63 -2.14 25.23
C ASN A 121 1.34 -2.26 23.88
N VAL A 122 2.06 -3.36 23.67
CA VAL A 122 2.72 -3.64 22.38
C VAL A 122 1.68 -3.92 21.29
N ARG A 123 1.87 -3.34 20.10
CA ARG A 123 0.99 -3.55 18.95
C ARG A 123 1.24 -4.92 18.31
N TYR A 124 0.52 -5.93 18.76
CA TYR A 124 0.59 -7.29 18.21
C TYR A 124 -0.53 -7.54 17.18
N CYS A 125 -0.20 -8.21 16.07
CA CYS A 125 -1.17 -8.63 15.07
C CYS A 125 -1.44 -10.14 15.21
N GLU A 126 -2.62 -10.51 15.69
CA GLU A 126 -3.00 -11.92 15.88
C GLU A 126 -3.07 -12.71 14.56
N THR A 127 -3.49 -12.07 13.46
CA THR A 127 -3.59 -12.71 12.15
C THR A 127 -2.22 -13.00 11.54
N CYS A 128 -1.28 -12.07 11.66
CA CYS A 128 0.07 -12.22 11.11
C CYS A 128 1.06 -12.84 12.10
N GLN A 129 0.65 -13.02 13.36
CA GLN A 129 1.48 -13.48 14.48
C GLN A 129 2.80 -12.69 14.65
N CYS A 130 2.74 -11.38 14.43
CA CYS A 130 3.90 -10.50 14.48
C CYS A 130 3.66 -9.27 15.34
N ILE A 131 4.74 -8.79 15.97
CA ILE A 131 4.79 -7.45 16.57
C ILE A 131 4.88 -6.46 15.41
N ARG A 132 3.97 -5.49 15.37
CA ARG A 132 4.02 -4.44 14.35
C ARG A 132 5.17 -3.50 14.70
N PRO A 133 6.24 -3.43 13.88
CA PRO A 133 7.20 -2.35 14.03
C PRO A 133 6.41 -1.05 13.91
N GLY A 134 6.59 -0.14 14.86
CA GLY A 134 6.05 1.21 14.71
C GLY A 134 6.55 1.72 13.36
N MET A 135 5.65 2.19 12.49
CA MET A 135 6.11 2.81 11.24
C MET A 135 7.09 3.91 11.66
N PRO A 136 8.32 3.94 11.13
CA PRO A 136 9.14 5.11 11.33
C PRO A 136 8.33 6.27 10.72
N LEU A 137 7.76 7.12 11.57
CA LEU A 137 7.41 8.47 11.12
C LEU A 137 8.74 9.06 10.67
N SER A 138 8.92 9.12 9.34
CA SER A 138 9.91 9.89 8.61
C SER A 138 11.32 9.92 9.24
N THR A 139 12.24 9.14 8.69
CA THR A 139 13.60 9.64 8.36
C THR A 139 14.33 8.58 7.54
N SER A 140 14.69 8.93 6.30
CA SER A 140 15.67 8.23 5.45
C SER A 140 15.31 6.86 4.85
N ALA A 141 14.16 6.74 4.19
CA ALA A 141 14.04 5.84 3.03
C ALA A 141 13.58 6.67 1.83
N PRO A 142 14.35 6.79 0.74
CA PRO A 142 14.06 7.73 -0.35
C PRO A 142 12.89 7.31 -1.26
N PHE A 143 11.96 6.47 -0.79
CA PHE A 143 10.86 5.96 -1.63
C PHE A 143 9.47 5.99 -0.97
N ALA A 144 9.28 6.71 0.14
CA ALA A 144 7.99 6.77 0.83
C ALA A 144 7.51 8.20 1.10
N VAL A 145 7.68 9.10 0.14
CA VAL A 145 6.89 10.33 0.03
C VAL A 145 6.68 10.58 -1.46
N PHE A 146 5.60 10.05 -2.02
CA PHE A 146 4.72 10.72 -2.99
C PHE A 146 3.54 9.79 -3.28
N LEU A 147 2.33 10.36 -3.08
CA LEU A 147 0.97 9.82 -3.19
C LEU A 147 0.40 9.15 -1.92
#